data_AF-A0A9P7GC94-F1
#
_entry.id   AF-A0A9P7GC94-F1
#
_cell.length_a   1.000
_cell.length_b   1.000
_cell.length_c   1.000
_cell.angle_alpha   90.00
_cell.angle_beta   90.00
_cell.angle_gamma   90.00
#
_symmetry.space_group_name_H-M   'P 1'
#
loop_
_entity.id
_entity.type
_entity.pdbx_description
1 polymer ?
#
loop_
_entity_poly.entity_id
_entity_poly.type
_entity_poly.pdbx_seq_one_letter_code
_entity_poly.pdbx_strand_id
1 'polypeptide(L)'
;MFSGFFVTLVSTIQEAKVNLEAHKTSTTPLDFLILDDQLEEHVQDILRVIHSPDAPALRDTKLVHLYTPTMSRTGHAVFGTNATPGVVKITKPPRKARMLQTLAGLKDLPNAITTAKTVVSKAVEDITAVQRTLFGNVLIAEDNPIAQNLLVKQLERFHLNVTATANGEEAIEAWKSHVPGHFSVALYADL
;
A
#
# COMPACT_ATOMS: atom_id res chain seq x y z
N MET A 1 18.41 -1.83 2.63
CA MET A 1 17.12 -2.55 2.56
C MET A 1 17.23 -3.82 1.72
N PHE A 2 17.86 -3.76 0.54
CA PHE A 2 17.90 -4.83 -0.46
C PHE A 2 19.16 -5.71 -0.42
N SER A 3 19.59 -6.15 0.77
CA SER A 3 20.71 -7.10 0.86
C SER A 3 20.33 -8.42 0.17
N GLY A 4 21.22 -8.96 -0.67
CA GLY A 4 20.97 -10.18 -1.45
C GLY A 4 20.34 -9.95 -2.83
N PHE A 5 20.11 -8.70 -3.23
CA PHE A 5 19.67 -8.34 -4.58
C PHE A 5 20.84 -7.74 -5.38
N PHE A 6 20.83 -7.94 -6.70
CA PHE A 6 21.63 -7.12 -7.61
C PHE A 6 20.88 -5.82 -7.85
N VAL A 7 21.45 -4.71 -7.37
CA VAL A 7 20.76 -3.40 -7.36
C VAL A 7 21.54 -2.40 -8.20
N THR A 8 20.86 -1.83 -9.19
CA THR A 8 21.32 -0.63 -9.90
C THR A 8 20.48 0.55 -9.41
N LEU A 9 21.14 1.59 -8.92
CA LEU A 9 20.48 2.83 -8.52
C LEU A 9 20.65 3.86 -9.62
N VAL A 10 19.55 4.54 -9.94
CA VAL A 10 19.49 5.66 -10.89
C VAL A 10 18.79 6.81 -10.19
N SER A 11 19.18 8.04 -10.53
CA SER A 11 18.72 9.24 -9.82
C SER A 11 17.62 9.99 -10.59
N THR A 12 17.38 9.64 -11.86
CA THR A 12 16.38 10.31 -12.70
C THR A 12 15.61 9.33 -13.58
N ILE A 13 14.40 9.73 -13.99
CA ILE A 13 13.59 8.95 -14.95
C ILE A 13 14.29 8.80 -16.29
N GLN A 14 15.00 9.83 -16.76
CA GLN A 14 15.73 9.76 -18.02
C GLN A 14 16.86 8.73 -17.96
N GLU A 15 17.61 8.71 -16.86
CA GLU A 15 18.64 7.71 -16.61
C GLU A 15 18.04 6.31 -16.50
N ALA A 16 16.89 6.15 -15.84
CA ALA A 16 16.16 4.89 -15.77
C ALA A 16 15.79 4.38 -17.18
N LYS A 17 15.24 5.25 -18.05
CA LYS A 17 14.90 4.90 -19.44
C LYS A 17 16.14 4.45 -20.21
N VAL A 18 17.24 5.20 -20.15
CA VAL A 18 18.49 4.84 -20.82
C VAL A 18 19.01 3.47 -20.35
N ASN A 19 18.98 3.20 -19.06
CA ASN A 19 19.39 1.91 -18.50
C ASN A 19 18.46 0.77 -18.93
N LEU A 20 17.14 0.98 -18.94
CA LEU A 20 16.17 -0.02 -19.41
C LEU A 20 16.36 -0.34 -20.90
N GLU A 21 16.54 0.69 -21.73
CA GLU A 21 16.81 0.53 -23.17
C GLU A 21 18.08 -0.29 -23.41
N ALA A 22 19.17 0.01 -22.69
CA ALA A 22 20.40 -0.78 -22.75
C ALA A 22 20.21 -2.22 -22.23
N HIS A 23 19.27 -2.44 -21.32
CA HIS A 23 18.99 -3.76 -20.73
C HIS A 23 18.06 -4.63 -21.55
N LYS A 24 17.37 -4.10 -22.57
CA LYS A 24 16.41 -4.86 -23.40
C LYS A 24 17.01 -6.13 -24.01
N THR A 25 18.27 -6.06 -24.43
CA THR A 25 19.03 -7.13 -25.08
C THR A 25 19.93 -7.92 -24.12
N SER A 26 19.82 -7.66 -22.82
CA SER A 26 20.55 -8.38 -21.78
C SER A 26 20.17 -9.86 -21.75
N THR A 27 21.14 -10.72 -21.44
CA THR A 27 20.89 -12.15 -21.19
C THR A 27 20.29 -12.42 -19.81
N THR A 28 20.42 -11.45 -18.90
CA THR A 28 19.86 -11.54 -17.54
C THR A 28 18.55 -10.77 -17.50
N PRO A 29 17.43 -11.38 -17.08
CA PRO A 29 16.16 -10.68 -16.96
C PRO A 29 16.15 -9.71 -15.78
N LEU A 30 15.38 -8.63 -15.90
CA LEU A 30 15.15 -7.71 -14.79
C LEU A 30 13.91 -8.16 -14.01
N ASP A 31 14.10 -8.54 -12.73
CA ASP A 31 12.98 -9.02 -11.91
C ASP A 31 12.05 -7.88 -11.46
N PHE A 32 12.63 -6.79 -10.97
CA PHE A 32 11.91 -5.70 -10.31
C PHE A 32 12.43 -4.34 -10.76
N LEU A 33 11.50 -3.40 -10.95
CA LEU A 33 11.80 -1.97 -11.04
C LEU A 33 11.04 -1.24 -9.94
N ILE A 34 11.74 -0.48 -9.11
CA ILE A 34 11.15 0.33 -8.04
C ILE A 34 11.25 1.79 -8.45
N LEU A 35 10.10 2.44 -8.63
CA LEU A 35 10.00 3.83 -9.06
C LEU A 35 9.61 4.73 -7.89
N ASP A 36 10.48 5.65 -7.53
CA ASP A 36 10.21 6.73 -6.57
C ASP A 36 9.89 8.01 -7.35
N ASP A 37 8.64 8.15 -7.80
CA ASP A 37 8.17 9.31 -8.57
C ASP A 37 6.73 9.68 -8.18
N GLN A 38 6.37 10.96 -8.24
CA GLN A 38 5.01 11.43 -7.92
C GLN A 38 4.11 11.52 -9.16
N LEU A 39 4.68 11.53 -10.37
CA LEU A 39 3.97 11.70 -11.62
C LEU A 39 3.59 10.35 -12.23
N GLU A 40 2.29 10.11 -12.37
CA GLU A 40 1.76 8.88 -12.98
C GLU A 40 2.17 8.74 -14.46
N GLU A 41 2.43 9.86 -15.16
CA GLU A 41 2.92 9.86 -16.55
C GLU A 41 4.26 9.11 -16.68
N HIS A 42 5.17 9.31 -15.74
CA HIS A 42 6.47 8.63 -15.76
C HIS A 42 6.33 7.12 -15.57
N VAL A 43 5.36 6.67 -14.78
CA VAL A 43 5.02 5.24 -14.64
C VAL A 43 4.59 4.66 -15.98
N GLN A 44 3.71 5.35 -16.70
CA GLN A 44 3.22 4.90 -18.01
C GLN A 44 4.35 4.81 -19.04
N ASP A 45 5.22 5.81 -19.09
CA ASP A 45 6.37 5.81 -19.99
C ASP A 45 7.30 4.62 -19.75
N ILE A 46 7.58 4.31 -18.49
CA ILE A 46 8.40 3.16 -18.11
C ILE A 46 7.73 1.85 -18.50
N LEU A 47 6.41 1.72 -18.31
CA LEU A 47 5.67 0.52 -18.73
C LEU A 47 5.72 0.30 -20.24
N ARG A 48 5.71 1.36 -21.05
CA ARG A 48 5.87 1.25 -22.51
C ARG A 48 7.22 0.64 -22.88
N VAL A 49 8.29 1.00 -22.17
CA VAL A 49 9.62 0.42 -22.36
C VAL A 49 9.64 -1.05 -21.93
N ILE A 50 9.08 -1.38 -20.76
CA ILE A 50 9.05 -2.75 -20.22
C ILE A 50 8.26 -3.70 -21.13
N HIS A 51 7.12 -3.27 -21.67
CA HIS A 51 6.25 -4.08 -22.53
C HIS A 51 6.60 -4.00 -24.02
N SER A 52 7.72 -3.37 -24.36
CA SER A 52 8.14 -3.27 -25.76
C SER A 52 8.50 -4.66 -26.32
N PRO A 53 8.07 -5.00 -27.55
CA PRO A 53 8.29 -6.34 -28.12
C PRO A 53 9.77 -6.72 -28.28
N ASP A 54 10.64 -5.72 -28.40
CA ASP A 54 12.10 -5.81 -28.54
C ASP A 54 12.83 -5.98 -27.19
N ALA A 55 12.11 -6.13 -26.08
CA ALA A 55 12.67 -6.22 -24.73
C ALA A 55 12.40 -7.56 -24.02
N PRO A 56 12.92 -8.70 -24.53
CA PRO A 56 12.69 -10.01 -23.92
C PRO A 56 13.18 -10.09 -22.46
N ALA A 57 14.28 -9.39 -22.14
CA ALA A 57 14.83 -9.34 -20.78
C ALA A 57 13.92 -8.60 -19.79
N LEU A 58 13.00 -7.77 -20.28
CA LEU A 58 12.10 -6.96 -19.45
C LEU A 58 10.69 -7.54 -19.35
N ARG A 59 10.33 -8.53 -20.18
CA ARG A 59 8.97 -9.05 -20.34
C ARG A 59 8.27 -9.40 -19.01
N ASP A 60 9.04 -9.90 -18.06
CA ASP A 60 8.54 -10.40 -16.79
C ASP A 60 8.83 -9.43 -15.62
N THR A 61 9.37 -8.24 -15.91
CA THR A 61 9.70 -7.21 -14.90
C THR A 61 8.44 -6.78 -14.15
N LYS A 62 8.55 -6.70 -12.81
CA LYS A 62 7.48 -6.21 -11.93
C LYS A 62 7.73 -4.76 -11.54
N LEU A 63 6.79 -3.87 -11.84
CA LEU A 63 6.91 -2.44 -11.50
C LEU A 63 6.29 -2.16 -10.12
N VAL A 64 7.11 -1.65 -9.21
CA VAL A 64 6.69 -1.17 -7.88
C VAL A 64 6.78 0.36 -7.87
N HIS A 65 5.67 1.04 -7.60
CA HIS A 65 5.60 2.50 -7.56
C HIS A 65 5.47 3.00 -6.12
N LEU A 66 6.43 3.80 -5.66
CA LEU A 66 6.41 4.43 -4.35
C LEU A 66 5.66 5.76 -4.43
N TYR A 67 4.55 5.88 -3.70
CA TYR A 67 3.73 7.09 -3.71
C TYR A 67 3.56 7.67 -2.30
N THR A 68 3.41 9.00 -2.22
CA THR A 68 2.99 9.67 -1.00
C THR A 68 1.46 9.76 -1.03
N PRO A 69 0.73 9.17 -0.07
CA PRO A 69 -0.71 9.37 0.02
C PRO A 69 -0.98 10.81 0.45
N THR A 70 -1.17 11.71 -0.50
CA THR A 70 -1.70 13.05 -0.24
C THR A 70 -3.22 12.96 -0.14
N MET A 71 -3.80 13.49 0.94
CA MET A 71 -5.25 13.70 1.04
C MET A 71 -5.65 14.72 -0.03
N SER A 72 -6.16 14.27 -1.17
CA SER A 72 -6.82 15.14 -2.12
C SER A 72 -8.05 15.75 -1.45
N ARG A 73 -8.16 17.09 -1.42
CA ARG A 73 -9.25 17.88 -0.80
C ARG A 73 -10.62 17.69 -1.47
N THR A 74 -10.82 16.61 -2.21
CA THR A 74 -11.98 16.37 -3.06
C THR A 74 -12.51 14.95 -2.92
N GLY A 75 -12.70 14.44 -1.69
CA GLY A 75 -13.67 13.37 -1.37
C GLY A 75 -13.61 12.03 -2.12
N HIS A 76 -12.69 11.87 -3.07
CA HIS A 76 -12.44 10.63 -3.80
C HIS A 76 -11.38 9.92 -2.99
N ALA A 77 -11.74 8.74 -2.48
CA ALA A 77 -10.82 7.86 -1.78
C ALA A 77 -9.46 7.85 -2.49
N VAL A 78 -8.40 8.13 -1.75
CA VAL A 78 -6.99 8.05 -2.17
C VAL A 78 -6.62 6.63 -2.64
N PHE A 79 -7.53 5.67 -2.49
CA PHE A 79 -7.59 4.46 -3.31
C PHE A 79 -8.09 4.80 -4.72
N GLY A 80 -7.28 5.56 -5.46
CA GLY A 80 -7.51 5.83 -6.87
C GLY A 80 -7.68 4.51 -7.61
N THR A 81 -8.90 4.29 -8.10
CA THR A 81 -9.34 3.20 -8.98
C THR A 81 -8.62 3.17 -10.34
N ASN A 82 -7.53 3.92 -10.50
CA ASN A 82 -6.59 3.78 -11.61
C ASN A 82 -5.45 2.88 -11.16
N ALA A 83 -5.78 1.62 -10.89
CA ALA A 83 -4.77 0.57 -10.82
C ALA A 83 -4.21 0.40 -12.23
N THR A 84 -3.11 1.09 -12.55
CA THR A 84 -2.37 0.85 -13.79
C THR A 84 -2.04 -0.64 -13.83
N PRO A 85 -2.60 -1.41 -14.79
CA PRO A 85 -2.40 -2.86 -14.82
C PRO A 85 -0.91 -3.20 -14.84
N GLY A 86 -0.49 -4.11 -13.96
CA GLY A 86 0.92 -4.50 -13.84
C GLY A 86 1.76 -3.64 -12.88
N VAL A 87 1.19 -2.64 -12.21
CA VAL A 87 1.91 -1.79 -11.23
C VAL A 87 1.44 -2.06 -9.80
N VAL A 88 2.39 -2.29 -8.90
CA VAL A 88 2.12 -2.41 -7.47
C VAL A 88 2.50 -1.11 -6.75
N LYS A 89 1.54 -0.45 -6.12
CA LYS A 89 1.77 0.78 -5.36
C LYS A 89 2.15 0.50 -3.91
N ILE A 90 3.17 1.17 -3.39
CA ILE A 90 3.59 1.13 -1.97
C ILE A 90 3.66 2.56 -1.44
N THR A 91 3.09 2.80 -0.25
CA THR A 91 3.13 4.11 0.39
C THR A 91 4.52 4.44 0.94
N LYS A 92 4.88 5.72 0.87
CA LYS A 92 6.06 6.28 1.54
C LYS A 92 5.74 6.68 3.00
N PRO A 93 6.69 6.55 3.94
CA PRO A 93 7.98 5.86 3.78
C PRO A 93 7.80 4.33 3.74
N PRO A 94 8.45 3.62 2.79
CA PRO A 94 8.27 2.18 2.67
C PRO A 94 8.91 1.46 3.87
N ARG A 95 8.09 0.69 4.60
CA ARG A 95 8.59 -0.18 5.69
C ARG A 95 9.36 -1.36 5.10
N LYS A 96 10.54 -1.69 5.65
CA LYS A 96 11.39 -2.83 5.20
C LYS A 96 10.62 -4.14 5.07
N ALA A 97 9.85 -4.51 6.10
CA ALA A 97 9.08 -5.75 6.09
C ALA A 97 8.05 -5.78 4.95
N ARG A 98 7.31 -4.68 4.76
CA ARG A 98 6.30 -4.57 3.70
C ARG A 98 6.92 -4.63 2.30
N MET A 99 8.04 -3.92 2.09
CA MET A 99 8.76 -3.97 0.81
C MET A 99 9.19 -5.40 0.47
N LEU A 100 9.86 -6.09 1.39
CA LEU A 100 10.35 -7.44 1.15
C LEU A 100 9.21 -8.45 0.94
N GLN A 101 8.12 -8.33 1.70
CA GLN A 101 6.92 -9.16 1.50
C GLN A 101 6.30 -8.95 0.12
N THR A 102 6.21 -7.70 -0.34
CA THR A 102 5.69 -7.39 -1.68
C THR A 102 6.55 -8.00 -2.78
N LEU A 103 7.89 -7.85 -2.68
CA LEU A 103 8.80 -8.43 -3.66
C LEU A 103 8.73 -9.96 -3.69
N ALA A 104 8.67 -10.61 -2.53
CA ALA A 104 8.52 -12.07 -2.43
C ALA A 104 7.22 -12.54 -3.11
N GLY A 105 6.08 -11.93 -2.75
CA GLY A 105 4.78 -12.29 -3.33
C GLY A 105 4.67 -12.05 -4.84
N LEU A 106 5.45 -11.10 -5.39
CA LEU A 106 5.50 -10.85 -6.83
C LEU A 106 6.34 -11.86 -7.62
N LYS A 107 7.32 -12.50 -6.96
CA LYS A 107 8.17 -13.53 -7.57
C LYS A 107 7.46 -14.87 -7.72
N ASP A 108 6.56 -15.19 -6.79
CA ASP A 108 5.83 -16.46 -6.77
C ASP A 108 4.57 -16.47 -7.65
N LEU A 109 4.25 -15.36 -8.34
CA LEU A 109 3.11 -15.26 -9.24
C LEU A 109 3.51 -15.70 -10.66
N PRO A 110 2.85 -16.72 -11.25
CA PRO A 110 2.96 -17.00 -12.68
C PRO A 110 2.54 -15.76 -13.48
N ASN A 111 3.31 -15.40 -14.52
CA ASN A 111 3.19 -14.20 -15.37
C ASN A 111 1.87 -14.01 -16.15
N ALA A 112 0.78 -14.64 -15.75
CA ALA A 112 -0.54 -14.44 -16.32
C ALA A 112 -1.37 -13.47 -15.47
N ILE A 113 -1.02 -12.17 -15.48
CA ILE A 113 -1.99 -11.14 -15.14
C ILE A 113 -2.72 -10.75 -16.43
N THR A 114 -3.44 -11.72 -16.99
CA THR A 114 -4.49 -11.48 -17.98
C THR A 114 -5.71 -11.00 -17.22
N THR A 115 -6.02 -9.72 -17.40
CA THR A 115 -7.36 -9.11 -17.39
C THR A 115 -8.45 -9.78 -16.52
N ALA A 116 -8.88 -9.04 -15.51
CA ALA A 116 -10.22 -9.10 -14.94
C ALA A 116 -10.66 -10.44 -14.30
N LYS A 117 -10.03 -10.86 -13.19
CA LYS A 117 -10.75 -11.71 -12.21
C LYS A 117 -10.31 -11.72 -10.75
N THR A 118 -9.32 -10.92 -10.32
CA THR A 118 -8.71 -11.12 -8.98
C THR A 118 -8.87 -9.95 -8.01
N VAL A 119 -9.79 -9.01 -8.27
CA VAL A 119 -10.16 -8.00 -7.25
C VAL A 119 -11.19 -8.57 -6.27
N VAL A 120 -12.05 -9.49 -6.73
CA VAL A 120 -13.02 -10.15 -5.84
C VAL A 120 -12.34 -11.20 -4.95
N SER A 121 -11.37 -11.95 -5.47
CA SER A 121 -10.71 -13.02 -4.68
C SER A 121 -9.78 -12.48 -3.59
N LYS A 122 -9.06 -11.37 -3.84
CA LYS A 122 -8.12 -10.81 -2.85
C LYS A 122 -8.80 -9.91 -1.82
N ALA A 123 -9.92 -9.26 -2.19
CA ALA A 123 -10.80 -8.64 -1.21
C ALA A 123 -11.44 -9.70 -0.31
N VAL A 124 -11.83 -10.87 -0.85
CA VAL A 124 -12.34 -11.99 -0.04
C VAL A 124 -11.24 -12.61 0.82
N GLU A 125 -10.00 -12.77 0.34
CA GLU A 125 -8.90 -13.32 1.14
C GLU A 125 -8.44 -12.38 2.27
N ASP A 126 -8.30 -11.07 2.03
CA ASP A 126 -8.00 -10.10 3.10
C ASP A 126 -9.16 -10.00 4.11
N ILE A 127 -10.43 -10.15 3.68
CA ILE A 127 -11.58 -10.26 4.59
C ILE A 127 -11.53 -11.57 5.40
N THR A 128 -11.11 -12.69 4.80
CA THR A 128 -11.03 -13.98 5.50
C THR A 128 -9.81 -14.14 6.42
N ALA A 129 -8.68 -13.47 6.14
CA ALA A 129 -7.50 -13.47 7.00
C ALA A 129 -7.63 -12.49 8.18
N VAL A 130 -8.39 -11.39 8.00
CA VAL A 130 -8.83 -10.47 9.07
C VAL A 130 -10.01 -11.05 9.88
N GLN A 131 -10.64 -12.14 9.39
CA GLN A 131 -11.54 -12.99 10.18
C GLN A 131 -10.86 -13.86 11.24
N ARG A 132 -9.62 -13.54 11.64
CA ARG A 132 -9.30 -13.62 13.08
C ARG A 132 -10.05 -12.49 13.77
N THR A 133 -11.35 -12.69 13.88
CA THR A 133 -12.33 -11.87 14.60
C THR A 133 -11.66 -10.88 15.54
N LEU A 134 -11.44 -9.66 15.06
CA LEU A 134 -10.99 -8.54 15.87
C LEU A 134 -12.20 -8.16 16.74
N PHE A 135 -12.44 -8.94 17.79
CA PHE A 135 -13.40 -8.60 18.84
C PHE A 135 -12.62 -7.89 19.93
N GLY A 136 -13.13 -6.74 20.37
CA GLY A 136 -12.49 -5.96 21.41
C GLY A 136 -13.11 -4.59 21.52
N ASN A 137 -12.96 -3.99 22.70
CA ASN A 137 -13.36 -2.60 22.91
C ASN A 137 -12.19 -1.70 22.51
N VAL A 138 -12.47 -0.67 21.72
CA VAL A 138 -11.49 0.31 21.22
C VAL A 138 -11.88 1.68 21.74
N LEU A 139 -10.91 2.39 22.31
CA LEU A 139 -11.06 3.79 22.71
C LEU A 139 -10.44 4.68 21.63
N ILE A 140 -11.16 5.70 21.17
CA ILE A 140 -10.65 6.70 20.23
C ILE A 140 -10.77 8.10 20.83
N ALA A 141 -9.72 8.91 20.70
CA ALA A 141 -9.72 10.34 21.02
C ALA A 141 -9.52 11.14 19.73
N GLU A 142 -10.54 11.89 19.31
CA GLU A 142 -10.55 12.65 18.06
C GLU A 142 -11.41 13.91 18.24
N ASP A 143 -10.81 15.08 18.02
CA ASP A 143 -11.43 16.39 18.23
C ASP A 143 -12.27 16.85 17.03
N ASN A 144 -12.05 16.25 15.86
CA ASN A 144 -12.84 16.51 14.67
C ASN A 144 -14.04 15.55 14.60
N PRO A 145 -15.29 16.03 14.76
CA PRO A 145 -16.47 15.17 14.78
C PRO A 145 -16.71 14.43 13.46
N ILE A 146 -16.22 14.94 12.33
CA ILE A 146 -16.33 14.27 11.03
C ILE A 146 -15.36 13.08 10.97
N ALA A 147 -14.12 13.28 11.39
CA ALA A 147 -13.11 12.22 11.45
C ALA A 147 -13.48 11.15 12.47
N GLN A 148 -13.99 11.56 13.64
CA GLN A 148 -14.46 10.67 14.70
C GLN A 148 -15.57 9.74 14.19
N ASN A 149 -16.59 10.30 13.53
CA ASN A 149 -17.68 9.52 12.96
C ASN A 149 -17.22 8.55 11.86
N LEU A 150 -16.21 8.93 11.07
CA LEU A 150 -15.65 8.05 10.06
C LEU A 150 -14.89 6.88 10.69
N LEU A 151 -14.06 7.16 11.70
CA LEU A 151 -13.28 6.16 12.45
C LEU A 151 -14.21 5.17 13.16
N VAL A 152 -15.25 5.65 13.84
CA VAL A 152 -16.27 4.80 14.48
C VAL A 152 -16.87 3.83 13.45
N LYS A 153 -17.39 4.35 12.33
CA LYS A 153 -18.02 3.52 11.29
C LYS A 153 -17.06 2.51 10.65
N GLN A 154 -15.78 2.86 10.52
CA GLN A 154 -14.78 1.95 9.97
C GLN A 154 -14.45 0.82 10.94
N LEU A 155 -14.27 1.11 12.22
CA LEU A 155 -13.96 0.12 13.25
C LEU A 155 -15.16 -0.79 13.56
N GLU A 156 -16.37 -0.25 13.60
CA GLU A 156 -17.60 -1.03 13.79
C GLU A 156 -17.85 -2.03 12.64
N ARG A 157 -17.44 -1.70 11.41
CA ARG A 157 -17.49 -2.64 10.27
C ARG A 157 -16.62 -3.89 10.48
N PHE A 158 -15.65 -3.84 11.39
CA PHE A 158 -14.83 -4.98 11.80
C PHE A 158 -15.32 -5.64 13.09
N HIS A 159 -16.55 -5.35 13.53
CA HIS A 159 -17.15 -5.90 14.76
C HIS A 159 -16.43 -5.52 16.07
N LEU A 160 -15.76 -4.36 16.09
CA LEU A 160 -15.18 -3.76 17.29
C LEU A 160 -16.23 -2.90 18.00
N ASN A 161 -16.19 -2.87 19.33
CA ASN A 161 -16.99 -1.95 20.13
C ASN A 161 -16.19 -0.66 20.32
N VAL A 162 -16.69 0.48 19.82
CA VAL A 162 -15.94 1.73 19.84
C VAL A 162 -16.48 2.68 20.91
N THR A 163 -15.60 3.16 21.79
CA THR A 163 -15.84 4.29 22.68
C THR A 163 -15.13 5.50 22.10
N ALA A 164 -15.87 6.52 21.71
CA ALA A 164 -15.32 7.75 21.14
C ALA A 164 -15.35 8.89 22.15
N THR A 165 -14.25 9.65 22.23
CA THR A 165 -14.10 10.84 23.06
C THR A 165 -13.61 12.01 22.22
N ALA A 166 -13.95 13.23 22.63
CA ALA A 166 -13.65 14.44 21.87
C ALA A 166 -12.24 15.00 22.12
N ASN A 167 -11.52 14.46 23.10
CA ASN A 167 -10.16 14.89 23.47
C ASN A 167 -9.46 13.81 24.32
N GLY A 168 -8.20 14.09 24.68
CA GLY A 168 -7.35 13.21 25.47
C GLY A 168 -7.77 13.10 26.93
N GLU A 169 -8.28 14.17 27.54
CA GLU A 169 -8.76 14.17 28.92
C GLU A 169 -9.96 13.24 29.09
N GLU A 170 -10.98 13.36 28.25
CA GLU A 170 -12.14 12.47 28.20
C GLU A 170 -11.71 11.03 27.93
N ALA A 171 -10.71 10.81 27.09
CA ALA A 171 -10.17 9.47 26.83
C ALA A 171 -9.54 8.87 28.10
N ILE A 172 -8.78 9.65 28.86
CA ILE A 172 -8.19 9.19 30.13
C ILE A 172 -9.28 8.89 31.16
N GLU A 173 -10.33 9.70 31.24
CA GLU A 173 -11.49 9.44 32.11
C GLU A 173 -12.25 8.16 31.69
N ALA A 174 -12.48 8.00 30.39
CA ALA A 174 -13.07 6.78 29.83
C ALA A 174 -12.19 5.55 30.11
N TRP A 175 -10.87 5.68 30.01
CA TRP A 175 -9.95 4.59 30.33
C TRP A 175 -10.01 4.19 31.81
N LYS A 176 -9.99 5.18 32.72
CA LYS A 176 -9.99 4.95 34.17
C LYS A 176 -11.34 4.44 34.70
N SER A 177 -12.44 4.78 34.04
CA SER A 177 -13.78 4.33 34.42
C SER A 177 -14.06 2.86 34.08
N HIS A 178 -13.16 2.20 33.35
CA HIS A 178 -13.27 0.79 33.01
C HIS A 178 -12.20 -0.05 33.71
N VAL A 179 -12.51 -1.34 33.89
CA VAL A 179 -11.55 -2.30 34.47
C VAL A 179 -10.32 -2.47 33.57
N PRO A 180 -9.12 -2.71 34.15
CA PRO A 180 -7.93 -3.01 33.36
C PRO A 180 -8.18 -4.15 32.36
N GLY A 181 -7.74 -3.97 31.12
CA GLY A 181 -7.95 -4.93 30.03
C GLY A 181 -9.32 -4.79 29.32
N HIS A 182 -10.17 -3.85 29.73
CA HIS A 182 -11.42 -3.56 29.02
C HIS A 182 -11.18 -3.14 27.57
N PHE A 183 -10.27 -2.20 27.34
CA PHE A 183 -9.89 -1.75 25.99
C PHE A 183 -8.73 -2.58 25.47
N SER A 184 -8.89 -3.14 24.28
CA SER A 184 -7.85 -3.91 23.59
C SER A 184 -6.87 -3.00 22.84
N VAL A 185 -7.33 -1.83 22.41
CA VAL A 185 -6.54 -0.80 21.72
C VAL A 185 -7.06 0.58 22.12
N ALA A 186 -6.16 1.55 22.28
CA ALA A 186 -6.49 2.97 22.37
C ALA A 186 -5.77 3.74 21.25
N LEU A 187 -6.50 4.58 20.52
CA LEU A 187 -5.99 5.43 19.45
C LEU A 187 -6.11 6.90 19.86
N TYR A 188 -4.98 7.60 19.85
CA TYR A 188 -4.89 9.03 20.14
C TYR A 188 -4.44 9.75 18.89
N ALA A 189 -5.26 10.68 18.40
CA ALA A 189 -4.87 11.63 17.38
C ALA A 189 -4.46 12.94 18.08
N ASP A 190 -3.18 13.10 18.37
CA ASP A 190 -2.63 14.44 18.66
C ASP A 190 -2.54 15.20 17.32
N LEU A 191 -3.17 16.37 17.24
CA LEU A 191 -2.94 17.36 16.19
C LEU A 191 -1.86 18.36 16.61
#